data_AF-I6Z6P8-F1
#
_entry.id   AF-I6Z6P8-F1
#
_cell.length_a   1.000
_cell.length_b   1.000
_cell.length_c   1.000
_cell.angle_alpha   90.00
_cell.angle_beta   90.00
_cell.angle_gamma   90.00
#
_symmetry.space_group_name_H-M   'P 1'
#
loop_
_entity.id
_entity.type
_entity.pdbx_description
1 polymer ?
#
loop_
_entity_poly.entity_id
_entity_poly.type
_entity_poly.pdbx_seq_one_letter_code
_entity_poly.pdbx_strand_id
1 'polypeptide(L)' 'MKKMFMAVLFALASVNAMAADCAKGKIEFSKYNEDDTFTVKVDGKEYWTSRWNLQPLL' A
#
# COMPACT_ATOMS: atom_id res chain seq x y z
N MET A 1 33.87 -10.78 -1.24
CA MET A 1 32.97 -10.17 -2.26
C MET A 1 31.74 -11.02 -2.57
N LYS A 2 31.85 -12.34 -2.84
CA LYS A 2 30.67 -13.21 -3.11
C LYS A 2 29.56 -13.21 -2.05
N LYS A 3 29.92 -13.18 -0.75
CA LYS A 3 28.94 -13.18 0.36
C LYS A 3 28.13 -11.89 0.48
N MET A 4 28.72 -10.74 0.16
CA MET A 4 28.01 -9.45 0.19
C MET A 4 27.06 -9.30 -0.99
N PHE A 5 27.40 -9.87 -2.15
CA PHE A 5 26.55 -9.82 -3.34
C PHE A 5 25.23 -10.59 -3.15
N MET A 6 25.27 -11.74 -2.46
CA MET A 6 24.06 -12.50 -2.14
C MET A 6 23.16 -11.83 -1.09
N ALA A 7 23.74 -11.14 -0.11
CA ALA A 7 22.96 -10.37 0.86
C ALA A 7 22.19 -9.21 0.20
N VAL A 8 22.81 -8.54 -0.77
CA VAL A 8 22.15 -7.47 -1.56
C VAL A 8 21.03 -8.02 -2.43
N LEU A 9 21.22 -9.18 -3.07
CA LEU A 9 20.17 -9.84 -3.86
C LEU A 9 18.98 -10.28 -3.00
N PHE A 10 19.21 -10.79 -1.79
CA PHE A 10 18.13 -11.14 -0.86
C PHE A 10 17.36 -9.92 -0.34
N ALA A 11 18.05 -8.80 -0.07
CA ALA A 11 17.41 -7.56 0.36
C ALA A 11 16.58 -6.88 -0.74
N LEU A 12 16.98 -7.03 -2.01
CA LEU A 12 16.23 -6.51 -3.16
C LEU A 12 15.03 -7.40 -3.52
N ALA A 13 15.12 -8.71 -3.29
CA ALA A 13 14.00 -9.63 -3.50
C ALA A 13 12.93 -9.54 -2.41
N SER A 14 13.28 -9.13 -1.18
CA SER A 14 12.33 -9.05 -0.05
C SER A 14 11.43 -7.81 -0.10
N VAL A 15 11.88 -6.69 -0.69
CA VAL A 15 11.06 -5.47 -0.77
C VAL A 15 9.92 -5.57 -1.78
N ASN A 16 10.10 -6.34 -2.86
CA ASN A 16 9.09 -6.51 -3.90
C ASN A 16 8.08 -7.63 -3.60
N ALA A 17 8.30 -8.40 -2.53
CA ALA A 17 7.49 -9.55 -2.17
C ALA A 17 6.45 -9.29 -1.05
N MET A 18 6.39 -8.09 -0.47
CA MET A 18 5.70 -7.87 0.82
C MET A 18 4.49 -6.91 0.74
N ALA A 19 3.77 -6.86 -0.38
CA ALA A 19 2.39 -6.36 -0.34
C ALA A 19 1.47 -7.54 0.01
N ALA A 20 1.26 -7.79 1.30
CA ALA A 20 0.23 -8.71 1.74
C ALA A 20 -1.16 -8.06 1.58
N ASP A 21 -2.20 -8.86 1.40
CA ASP A 21 -3.58 -8.36 1.39
C ASP A 21 -3.94 -7.82 2.79
N CYS A 22 -3.88 -6.50 2.96
CA CYS A 22 -4.15 -5.82 4.24
C CYS A 22 -5.62 -5.88 4.65
N ALA A 23 -6.53 -5.73 3.67
CA ALA A 23 -7.97 -5.77 3.83
C ALA A 23 -8.64 -6.15 2.51
N LYS A 24 -9.76 -6.89 2.58
CA LYS A 24 -10.57 -7.26 1.42
C LYS A 24 -12.05 -7.18 1.78
N GLY A 25 -12.82 -6.41 1.02
CA GLY A 25 -14.23 -6.18 1.29
C GLY A 25 -14.80 -5.05 0.44
N LYS A 26 -16.00 -4.58 0.81
CA LYS A 26 -16.56 -3.35 0.25
C LYS A 26 -15.97 -2.13 0.96
N ILE A 27 -15.91 -1.00 0.26
CA ILE A 27 -15.59 0.29 0.87
C ILE A 27 -16.78 0.71 1.72
N GLU A 28 -16.55 0.90 3.02
CA GLU A 28 -17.57 1.39 3.96
C GLU A 28 -17.77 2.91 3.80
N PHE A 29 -16.68 3.65 3.64
CA PHE A 29 -16.70 5.07 3.27
C PHE A 29 -15.40 5.48 2.58
N SER A 30 -15.46 6.63 1.90
CA SER A 30 -14.31 7.32 1.32
C SER A 30 -14.26 8.78 1.78
N LYS A 31 -13.06 9.37 1.91
CA LYS A 31 -12.86 10.75 2.36
C LYS A 31 -11.71 11.41 1.60
N TYR A 32 -11.97 12.58 1.01
CA TYR A 32 -10.91 13.50 0.57
C TYR A 32 -10.36 14.23 1.79
N ASN A 33 -9.05 14.20 1.97
CA ASN A 33 -8.38 14.81 3.12
C ASN A 33 -7.88 16.22 2.79
N GLU A 34 -7.62 17.02 3.83
CA GLU A 34 -7.09 18.39 3.67
C GLU A 34 -5.68 18.43 3.05
N ASP A 35 -4.95 17.32 3.08
CA ASP A 35 -3.60 17.16 2.54
C ASP A 35 -3.56 16.53 1.13
N ASP A 36 -4.68 16.60 0.40
CA ASP A 36 -4.86 16.05 -0.96
C ASP A 36 -4.68 14.52 -1.07
N THR A 37 -4.70 13.81 0.06
CA THR A 37 -4.77 12.35 0.09
C THR A 37 -6.21 11.85 0.10
N PHE A 38 -6.39 10.55 -0.11
CA PHE A 38 -7.70 9.90 -0.11
C PHE A 38 -7.72 8.72 0.86
N THR A 39 -8.67 8.73 1.80
CA THR A 39 -8.88 7.65 2.77
C THR A 39 -10.05 6.78 2.34
N VAL A 40 -9.90 5.46 2.49
CA VAL A 40 -10.99 4.48 2.41
C VAL A 40 -11.02 3.64 3.67
N LYS A 41 -12.21 3.24 4.09
CA LYS A 41 -12.39 2.23 5.13
C LYS A 41 -12.83 0.91 4.52
N VAL A 42 -12.07 -0.15 4.79
CA VAL A 42 -12.32 -1.51 4.30
C VAL A 42 -12.07 -2.48 5.45
N ASP A 43 -13.01 -3.40 5.70
CA ASP A 43 -12.94 -4.39 6.78
C ASP A 43 -12.68 -3.74 8.16
N GLY A 44 -13.43 -2.70 8.48
CA GLY A 44 -13.31 -1.98 9.75
C GLY A 44 -12.08 -1.09 9.89
N LYS A 45 -11.14 -1.08 8.93
CA LYS A 45 -9.85 -0.38 9.02
C LYS A 45 -9.73 0.74 8.00
N GLU A 46 -9.11 1.85 8.41
CA GLU A 46 -8.84 2.99 7.54
C GLU A 46 -7.45 2.92 6.92
N TYR A 47 -7.40 3.16 5.62
CA TYR A 47 -6.17 3.26 4.83
C TYR A 47 -6.22 4.53 4.00
N TRP A 48 -5.07 5.13 3.75
CA TRP A 48 -4.97 6.33 2.92
C TRP A 48 -3.98 6.15 1.78
N THR A 49 -4.18 6.90 0.71
CA THR A 49 -3.28 6.91 -0.46
C THR A 49 -3.03 8.34 -0.93
N SER A 50 -1.78 8.61 -1.32
CA SER A 50 -1.38 9.84 -2.02
C SER A 50 -1.47 9.71 -3.54
N ARG A 51 -1.90 8.55 -4.07
CA ARG A 51 -2.02 8.32 -5.51
C ARG A 51 -3.34 8.89 -6.01
N TRP A 52 -3.32 10.11 -6.55
CA TRP A 52 -4.52 10.81 -7.05
C TRP A 52 -5.34 10.01 -8.07
N ASN A 53 -4.69 9.21 -8.90
CA ASN A 53 -5.37 8.35 -9.88
C ASN A 53 -6.30 7.31 -9.25
N LEU A 54 -6.15 6.99 -7.96
CA LEU A 54 -7.04 6.08 -7.26
C LEU A 54 -8.33 6.76 -6.77
N GLN A 55 -8.36 8.09 -6.66
CA GLN A 55 -9.53 8.82 -6.17
C GLN A 55 -10.82 8.54 -6.97
N PRO A 56 -10.81 8.52 -8.32
CA PRO A 56 -12.01 8.17 -9.09
C PRO A 56 -12.21 6.65 -9.28
N LEU A 57 -11.23 5.82 -8.93
CA LEU A 57 -11.27 4.35 -9.10
C LEU A 57 -11.77 3.62 -7.85
N LEU A 58 -11.58 4.25 -6.68
CA LEU A 58 -12.08 3.82 -5.37
C LEU A 58 -13.48 4.38 -5.13
#